data_AF-F3MBM7-F1
#
_entry.id   AF-F3MBM7-F1
#
_cell.length_a   1.000
_cell.length_b   1.000
_cell.length_c   1.000
_cell.angle_alpha   90.00
_cell.angle_beta   90.00
_cell.angle_gamma   90.00
#
_symmetry.space_group_name_H-M   'P 1'
#
loop_
_entity.id
_entity.type
_entity.pdbx_description
1 polymer ?
#
loop_
_entity_poly.entity_id
_entity_poly.type
_entity_poly.pdbx_seq_one_letter_code
_entity_poly.pdbx_strand_id
1 'polypeptide(L)'
;MAIPIKDETFRRFTSSEDLEGQYIELTINPGTYWDEKDFVKKAGGSLIAYSKILFENPDVYEVSLDVKIDNVGGGENDGVYISWRRDQAENVDYDSVLDNMFGDFTIPYTLARKYRIDSSIYDKLGDIAIPEDHNL
;
A
#
# COMPACT_ATOMS: atom_id res chain seq x y z
N MET A 1 -0.05 -19.29 -10.52
CA MET A 1 1.28 -19.53 -9.91
C MET A 1 1.29 -18.70 -8.63
N ALA A 2 1.39 -19.30 -7.45
CA ALA A 2 1.19 -18.57 -6.19
C ALA A 2 2.38 -17.66 -5.88
N ILE A 3 2.12 -16.39 -5.56
CA ILE A 3 3.13 -15.49 -4.99
C ILE A 3 3.72 -16.21 -3.78
N PRO A 4 5.05 -16.43 -3.71
CA PRO A 4 5.63 -16.90 -2.47
C PRO A 4 5.50 -15.75 -1.48
N ILE A 5 4.45 -15.77 -0.66
CA ILE A 5 4.31 -14.93 0.54
C ILE A 5 5.38 -15.43 1.52
N LYS A 6 6.63 -15.05 1.27
CA LYS A 6 7.78 -15.24 2.14
C LYS A 6 8.26 -13.87 2.57
N ASP A 7 7.37 -13.11 3.18
CA ASP A 7 7.75 -11.82 3.72
C ASP A 7 7.09 -11.74 5.09
N GLU A 8 7.90 -11.47 6.11
CA GLU A 8 7.52 -11.39 7.53
C GLU A 8 6.51 -10.26 7.80
N THR A 9 6.00 -9.66 6.72
CA THR A 9 5.14 -8.50 6.65
C THR A 9 3.67 -8.84 6.45
N PHE A 10 3.30 -9.96 5.82
CA PHE A 10 1.88 -10.28 5.59
C PHE A 10 1.17 -10.72 6.87
N ARG A 11 0.10 -10.01 7.26
CA ARG A 11 -0.69 -10.31 8.47
C ARG A 11 -2.05 -10.91 8.19
N ARG A 12 -2.81 -10.28 7.31
CA ARG A 12 -4.22 -10.65 7.07
C ARG A 12 -4.61 -10.40 5.62
N PHE A 13 -5.52 -11.23 5.15
CA PHE A 13 -6.25 -11.06 3.90
C PHE A 13 -7.74 -11.03 4.19
N THR A 14 -8.43 -10.05 3.61
CA THR A 14 -9.88 -10.00 3.55
C THR A 14 -10.28 -9.87 2.08
N SER A 15 -11.30 -10.62 1.66
CA SER A 15 -11.88 -10.48 0.33
C SER A 15 -13.38 -10.32 0.40
N SER A 16 -13.92 -9.39 -0.38
CA SER A 16 -15.34 -9.24 -0.66
C SER A 16 -15.58 -9.17 -2.17
N GLU A 17 -16.80 -9.44 -2.62
CA GLU A 17 -17.13 -9.44 -4.05
C GLU A 17 -18.46 -8.72 -4.27
N ASP A 18 -18.54 -7.96 -5.36
CA ASP A 18 -19.79 -7.38 -5.88
C ASP A 18 -19.89 -7.58 -7.40
N LEU A 19 -20.77 -6.82 -8.06
CA LEU A 19 -20.98 -6.92 -9.51
C LEU A 19 -19.78 -6.44 -10.35
N GLU A 20 -18.85 -5.66 -9.79
CA GLU A 20 -17.63 -5.17 -10.46
C GLU A 20 -16.47 -6.16 -10.31
N GLY A 21 -16.49 -7.00 -9.28
CA GLY A 21 -15.53 -8.08 -9.06
C GLY A 21 -15.10 -8.21 -7.60
N GLN A 22 -13.93 -8.82 -7.40
CA GLN A 22 -13.34 -9.07 -6.09
C GLN A 22 -12.52 -7.87 -5.60
N TYR A 23 -12.73 -7.52 -4.34
CA TYR A 23 -11.99 -6.52 -3.59
C TYR A 23 -11.10 -7.27 -2.62
N ILE A 24 -9.80 -7.10 -2.78
CA ILE A 24 -8.80 -7.73 -1.94
C ILE A 24 -8.19 -6.67 -1.03
N GLU A 25 -8.25 -6.89 0.27
CA GLU A 25 -7.54 -6.09 1.25
C GLU A 25 -6.44 -6.93 1.91
N LEU A 26 -5.23 -6.40 1.86
CA LEU A 26 -4.03 -6.98 2.45
C LEU A 26 -3.62 -6.12 3.63
N THR A 27 -3.55 -6.71 4.82
CA THR A 27 -2.92 -6.07 5.97
C THR A 27 -1.48 -6.54 6.07
N ILE A 28 -0.54 -5.60 6.14
CA ILE A 28 0.87 -5.89 6.33
C ILE A 28 1.48 -5.12 7.49
N ASN A 29 2.49 -5.68 8.15
CA ASN A 29 3.41 -4.95 9.00
C ASN A 29 4.71 -4.78 8.22
N PRO A 30 5.22 -3.57 7.97
CA PRO A 30 6.40 -3.37 7.12
C PRO A 30 7.73 -3.75 7.78
N GLY A 31 7.69 -4.27 9.01
CA GLY A 31 8.86 -4.68 9.78
C GLY A 31 9.69 -3.46 10.22
N THR A 32 11.01 -3.57 10.13
CA THR A 32 11.93 -2.47 10.48
C THR A 32 11.99 -1.43 9.38
N TYR A 33 11.78 -0.16 9.70
CA TYR A 33 11.96 0.99 8.80
C TYR A 33 12.81 2.05 9.50
N TRP A 34 13.54 2.86 8.71
CA TRP A 34 14.50 3.83 9.25
C TRP A 34 13.86 5.18 9.61
N ASP A 35 12.89 5.60 8.81
CA ASP A 35 12.16 6.85 8.95
C ASP A 35 10.77 6.71 8.28
N GLU A 36 9.97 7.76 8.36
CA GLU A 36 8.62 7.83 7.79
C GLU A 36 8.62 7.67 6.27
N LYS A 37 9.63 8.24 5.59
CA LYS A 37 9.75 8.16 4.14
C LYS A 37 10.05 6.74 3.70
N ASP A 38 10.90 6.02 4.43
CA ASP A 38 11.16 4.60 4.22
C ASP A 38 9.91 3.76 4.48
N PHE A 39 9.14 4.07 5.53
CA PHE A 39 7.85 3.42 5.80
C PHE A 39 6.84 3.59 4.67
N VAL A 40 6.60 4.84 4.23
CA VAL A 40 5.69 5.17 3.12
C VAL A 40 6.19 4.52 1.83
N LYS A 41 7.49 4.58 1.56
CA LYS A 41 8.09 3.91 0.40
C LYS A 41 7.84 2.40 0.41
N LYS A 42 8.02 1.73 1.56
CA LYS A 42 7.73 0.29 1.69
C LYS A 42 6.26 -0.01 1.42
N ALA A 43 5.35 0.78 1.98
CA ALA A 43 3.92 0.62 1.75
C ALA A 43 3.56 0.73 0.25
N GLY A 44 4.02 1.79 -0.42
CA GLY A 44 3.80 1.97 -1.86
C GLY A 44 4.40 0.83 -2.69
N GLY A 45 5.63 0.40 -2.37
CA GLY A 45 6.30 -0.70 -3.06
C GLY A 45 5.59 -2.03 -2.91
N SER A 46 5.08 -2.32 -1.70
CA SER A 46 4.25 -3.49 -1.44
C SER A 46 2.97 -3.46 -2.27
N LEU A 47 2.28 -2.31 -2.36
CA LEU A 47 1.05 -2.23 -3.16
C LEU A 47 1.33 -2.54 -4.62
N ILE A 48 2.39 -1.97 -5.21
CA ILE A 48 2.78 -2.23 -6.60
C ILE A 48 3.04 -3.72 -6.81
N ALA A 49 3.83 -4.33 -5.93
CA ALA A 49 4.19 -5.75 -6.04
C ALA A 49 2.97 -6.67 -5.93
N TYR A 50 2.06 -6.42 -4.98
CA TYR A 50 0.84 -7.21 -4.85
C TYR A 50 -0.13 -6.98 -6.00
N SER A 51 -0.33 -5.74 -6.42
CA SER A 51 -1.24 -5.38 -7.51
C SER A 51 -0.80 -6.02 -8.82
N LYS A 52 0.52 -5.99 -9.13
CA LYS A 52 1.09 -6.63 -10.33
C LYS A 52 0.64 -8.07 -10.48
N ILE A 53 0.57 -8.81 -9.37
CA ILE A 53 0.26 -10.25 -9.40
C ILE A 53 -1.23 -10.53 -9.22
N LEU A 54 -1.92 -9.79 -8.35
CA LEU A 54 -3.35 -9.99 -8.09
C LEU A 54 -4.21 -9.59 -9.30
N PHE A 55 -3.83 -8.55 -10.03
CA PHE A 55 -4.57 -8.15 -11.22
C PHE A 55 -4.41 -9.08 -12.42
N GLU A 56 -3.47 -10.04 -12.38
CA GLU A 56 -3.42 -11.14 -13.36
C GLU A 56 -4.70 -11.99 -13.34
N ASN A 57 -5.42 -12.03 -12.21
CA ASN A 57 -6.72 -12.67 -12.12
C ASN A 57 -7.83 -11.68 -12.54
N PRO A 58 -8.50 -11.87 -13.71
CA PRO A 58 -9.52 -10.97 -14.25
C PRO A 58 -10.75 -10.76 -13.34
N ASP A 59 -10.90 -11.52 -12.25
CA ASP A 59 -11.98 -11.28 -11.30
C ASP A 59 -11.62 -10.23 -10.23
N VAL A 60 -10.34 -9.90 -10.05
CA VAL A 60 -9.88 -8.91 -9.04
C VAL A 60 -10.06 -7.50 -9.55
N TYR A 61 -10.94 -6.73 -8.92
CA TYR A 61 -11.25 -5.36 -9.32
C TYR A 61 -10.50 -4.30 -8.51
N GLU A 62 -10.30 -4.49 -7.21
CA GLU A 62 -9.59 -3.55 -6.35
C GLU A 62 -8.62 -4.29 -5.42
N VAL A 63 -7.41 -3.75 -5.28
CA VAL A 63 -6.39 -4.21 -4.33
C VAL A 63 -6.11 -3.07 -3.35
N SER A 64 -6.37 -3.31 -2.08
CA SER A 64 -6.09 -2.39 -0.98
C SER A 64 -4.97 -2.95 -0.12
N LEU A 65 -4.09 -2.07 0.33
CA LEU A 65 -3.04 -2.37 1.28
C LEU A 65 -3.22 -1.50 2.53
N ASP A 66 -3.34 -2.14 3.68
CA ASP A 66 -3.34 -1.54 5.00
C ASP A 66 -2.05 -1.91 5.73
N VAL A 67 -1.17 -0.94 5.88
CA VAL A 67 0.16 -1.11 6.47
C VAL A 67 0.11 -0.62 7.91
N LYS A 68 0.30 -1.51 8.87
CA LYS A 68 0.17 -1.22 10.30
C LYS A 68 1.51 -1.10 11.00
N ILE A 69 1.55 -0.25 12.03
CA ILE A 69 2.70 -0.11 12.94
C ILE A 69 2.34 -0.75 14.28
N ASP A 70 3.21 -1.64 14.77
CA ASP A 70 3.13 -2.12 16.14
C ASP A 70 3.56 -0.99 17.08
N ASN A 71 2.65 -0.55 17.95
CA ASN A 71 3.00 0.41 18.97
C ASN A 71 3.64 -0.28 20.19
N VAL A 72 4.41 0.49 20.96
CA VAL A 72 5.12 0.02 22.18
C VAL A 72 4.16 -0.51 23.26
N GLY A 73 2.86 -0.21 23.16
CA GLY A 73 1.79 -0.69 24.05
C GLY A 73 1.13 -2.00 23.61
N GLY A 74 1.62 -2.66 22.54
CA GLY A 74 1.08 -3.93 22.04
C GLY A 74 -0.22 -3.80 21.23
N GLY A 75 -0.60 -2.58 20.81
CA GLY A 75 -1.69 -2.33 19.88
C GLY A 75 -1.19 -2.06 18.46
N GLU A 76 -1.96 -2.49 17.46
CA GLU A 76 -1.72 -2.13 16.06
C GLU A 76 -2.47 -0.83 15.74
N ASN A 77 -1.80 0.13 15.10
CA ASN A 77 -2.44 1.29 14.50
C ASN A 77 -2.28 1.25 12.98
N ASP A 78 -3.32 1.67 12.26
CA ASP A 78 -3.27 1.82 10.80
C ASP A 78 -2.24 2.90 10.46
N GLY A 79 -1.27 2.55 9.62
CA GLY A 79 -0.14 3.38 9.27
C GLY A 79 -0.33 4.11 7.95
N VAL A 80 -0.40 3.32 6.90
CA VAL A 80 -0.70 3.75 5.53
C VAL A 80 -1.79 2.84 4.99
N TYR A 81 -2.84 3.44 4.46
CA TYR A 81 -3.79 2.77 3.60
C TYR A 81 -3.59 3.26 2.16
N ILE A 82 -3.59 2.36 1.19
CA ILE A 82 -3.51 2.71 -0.22
C ILE A 82 -4.25 1.66 -1.06
N SER A 83 -5.12 2.09 -1.99
CA SER A 83 -5.86 1.19 -2.86
C SER A 83 -5.75 1.54 -4.33
N TRP A 84 -5.58 0.52 -5.16
CA TRP A 84 -5.56 0.59 -6.62
C TRP A 84 -6.74 -0.20 -7.17
N ARG A 85 -7.39 0.36 -8.18
CA ARG A 85 -8.38 -0.37 -8.99
C ARG A 85 -7.78 -0.82 -10.29
N ARG A 86 -8.34 -1.89 -10.85
CA ARG A 86 -7.91 -2.42 -12.15
C ARG A 86 -7.96 -1.37 -13.25
N ASP A 87 -9.05 -0.61 -13.37
CA ASP A 87 -9.24 0.38 -14.43
C ASP A 87 -8.16 1.49 -14.41
N GLN A 88 -7.67 1.83 -13.22
CA GLN A 88 -6.53 2.75 -13.04
C GLN A 88 -5.17 2.08 -13.28
N ALA A 89 -5.08 0.77 -13.01
CA ALA A 89 -3.84 0.01 -13.03
C ALA A 89 -3.60 -0.79 -14.34
N GLU A 90 -4.56 -0.81 -15.26
CA GLU A 90 -4.52 -1.57 -16.53
C GLU A 90 -3.39 -1.09 -17.47
N ASN A 91 -3.05 0.19 -17.41
CA ASN A 91 -1.98 0.79 -18.22
C ASN A 91 -0.72 1.13 -17.42
N VAL A 92 -0.63 0.67 -16.16
CA VAL A 92 0.53 0.93 -15.31
C VAL A 92 1.66 -0.02 -15.68
N ASP A 93 2.80 0.55 -16.04
CA ASP A 93 4.07 -0.19 -16.10
C ASP A 93 4.59 -0.38 -14.67
N TYR A 94 4.20 -1.49 -14.04
CA TYR A 94 4.54 -1.79 -12.64
C TYR A 94 6.06 -1.81 -12.40
N ASP A 95 6.85 -2.27 -13.36
CA ASP A 95 8.30 -2.34 -13.22
C ASP A 95 8.92 -0.93 -13.26
N SER A 96 8.47 -0.09 -14.21
CA SER A 96 8.88 1.31 -14.27
C SER A 96 8.44 2.10 -13.01
N VAL A 97 7.23 1.87 -12.50
CA VAL A 97 6.76 2.52 -11.28
C VAL A 97 7.59 2.09 -10.07
N LEU A 98 7.92 0.80 -9.95
CA LEU A 98 8.76 0.28 -8.87
C LEU A 98 10.20 0.82 -8.94
N ASP A 99 10.76 1.00 -10.13
CA ASP A 99 12.10 1.58 -10.30
C ASP A 99 12.10 3.09 -9.99
N ASN A 100 11.09 3.82 -10.47
CA ASN A 100 11.00 5.27 -10.30
C ASN A 100 10.63 5.68 -8.87
N MET A 101 9.91 4.83 -8.11
CA MET A 101 9.56 5.15 -6.73
C MET A 101 10.76 5.24 -5.79
N PHE A 102 11.93 4.74 -6.21
CA PHE A 102 13.17 4.97 -5.48
C PHE A 102 13.61 6.44 -5.51
N GLY A 103 13.36 7.13 -6.62
CA GLY A 103 13.61 8.57 -6.78
C GLY A 103 12.46 9.44 -6.24
N ASP A 104 11.21 9.01 -6.46
CA ASP A 104 10.01 9.70 -5.99
C ASP A 104 8.99 8.71 -5.38
N PHE A 105 9.00 8.60 -4.06
CA PHE A 105 8.15 7.69 -3.31
C PHE A 105 6.66 8.06 -3.33
N THR A 106 6.28 9.22 -3.89
CA THR A 106 4.89 9.66 -3.98
C THR A 106 4.15 9.07 -5.17
N ILE A 107 4.86 8.58 -6.20
CA ILE A 107 4.29 8.00 -7.43
C ILE A 107 3.15 7.00 -7.14
N PRO A 108 3.31 6.00 -6.24
CA PRO A 108 2.25 5.02 -6.01
C PRO A 108 0.95 5.65 -5.50
N TYR A 109 1.06 6.73 -4.73
CA TYR A 109 -0.03 7.47 -4.12
C TYR A 109 -0.73 8.39 -5.11
N THR A 110 0.00 8.96 -6.06
CA THR A 110 -0.59 9.74 -7.16
C THR A 110 -1.43 8.90 -8.10
N LEU A 111 -1.12 7.60 -8.21
CA LEU A 111 -1.87 6.63 -9.00
C LEU A 111 -3.00 5.97 -8.22
N ALA A 112 -3.05 6.18 -6.90
CA ALA A 112 -4.00 5.51 -6.04
C ALA A 112 -5.41 6.07 -6.20
N ARG A 113 -6.40 5.17 -6.16
CA ARG A 113 -7.80 5.53 -6.04
C ARG A 113 -8.05 6.29 -4.74
N LYS A 114 -7.52 5.73 -3.67
CA LYS A 114 -7.64 6.21 -2.30
C LYS A 114 -6.33 5.92 -1.59
N TYR A 115 -5.91 6.87 -0.77
CA TYR A 115 -4.88 6.61 0.21
C TYR A 115 -5.16 7.42 1.47
N ARG A 116 -4.60 6.95 2.58
CA ARG A 116 -4.56 7.65 3.84
C ARG A 116 -3.19 7.39 4.45
N ILE A 117 -2.53 8.44 4.91
CA ILE A 117 -1.33 8.29 5.73
C ILE A 117 -1.66 8.97 7.05
N ASP A 118 -1.68 8.21 8.14
CA ASP A 118 -2.10 8.76 9.44
C ASP A 118 -1.04 9.74 9.96
N SER A 119 -1.44 10.99 10.17
CA SER A 119 -0.51 12.07 10.52
C SER A 119 -0.01 12.03 11.95
N SER A 120 -0.69 11.30 12.85
CA SER A 120 -0.20 11.08 14.21
C SER A 120 1.05 10.19 14.27
N ILE A 121 1.42 9.61 13.12
CA ILE A 121 2.71 8.94 12.87
C ILE A 121 3.80 9.97 12.64
N TYR A 122 3.48 11.07 11.95
CA TYR A 122 4.42 12.18 11.68
C TYR A 122 4.85 12.91 12.98
N ASP A 123 3.91 13.09 13.91
CA ASP A 123 4.20 13.72 15.20
C ASP A 123 5.08 12.86 16.13
N LYS A 124 5.18 11.55 15.86
CA LYS A 124 6.03 10.62 16.63
C LYS A 124 7.40 10.40 16.01
N LEU A 125 7.62 10.85 14.77
CA LEU A 125 8.83 10.57 14.00
C LEU A 125 9.40 11.77 13.22
N GLY A 126 9.03 13.01 13.55
CA GLY A 126 9.85 14.20 13.26
C GLY A 126 9.79 14.73 11.83
N ASP A 127 9.01 15.80 11.67
CA ASP A 127 8.99 16.82 10.60
C ASP A 127 9.40 16.40 9.18
N ILE A 128 8.45 15.84 8.42
CA ILE A 128 8.48 15.83 6.96
C ILE A 128 7.14 16.33 6.41
N ALA A 129 7.19 17.37 5.55
CA ALA A 129 6.02 17.89 4.86
C ALA A 129 5.69 17.03 3.63
N ILE A 130 4.50 16.43 3.60
CA ILE A 130 3.92 15.75 2.42
C ILE A 130 2.72 16.59 1.93
N PRO A 131 2.52 16.77 0.60
CA PRO A 131 1.38 17.52 0.07
C PRO A 131 0.02 16.89 0.47
N GLU A 132 -0.89 17.70 1.00
CA GLU A 132 -2.18 17.28 1.59
C GLU A 132 -3.28 16.93 0.57
N ASP A 133 -3.02 17.03 -0.73
CA ASP A 133 -4.09 17.32 -1.70
C ASP A 133 -5.02 16.17 -2.14
N HIS A 134 -4.96 14.97 -1.54
CA HIS A 134 -5.87 13.87 -1.95
C HIS A 134 -6.47 13.05 -0.79
N ASN A 135 -6.80 13.70 0.34
CA ASN A 135 -7.73 13.14 1.31
C ASN A 135 -9.19 13.40 0.85
N LEU A 136 -9.70 12.58 -0.09
CA LEU A 136 -11.13 12.56 -0.45
C LEU A 136 -11.73 11.15 -0.33
#